data_AF-A0AAN0RIK9-F1
#
_entry.id   AF-A0AAN0RIK9-F1
#
_cell.length_a   1.000
_cell.length_b   1.000
_cell.length_c   1.000
_cell.angle_alpha   90.00
_cell.angle_beta   90.00
_cell.angle_gamma   90.00
#
_symmetry.space_group_name_H-M   'P 1'
#
loop_
_entity.id
_entity.type
_entity.pdbx_description
1 polymer ?
#
loop_
_entity_poly.entity_id
_entity_poly.type
_entity_poly.pdbx_seq_one_letter_code
_entity_poly.pdbx_strand_id
1 'polypeptide(L)' 'MTDHERIIITSVWNDMGLRMKLEDDPYSLTQDELMALQNNDRLNDKLKRLLKDALIQKALVQARN' A
#
# COMPACT_ATOMS: atom_id res chain seq x y z
N MET A 1 9.58 -16.23 -12.57
CA MET A 1 9.18 -15.68 -11.26
C MET A 1 10.46 -15.31 -10.52
N THR A 2 10.69 -14.02 -10.37
CA THR A 2 11.84 -13.45 -9.68
C THR A 2 11.58 -13.39 -8.18
N ASP A 3 12.64 -13.31 -7.37
CA ASP A 3 12.51 -13.19 -5.92
C ASP A 3 11.78 -11.90 -5.52
N HIS A 4 11.92 -10.84 -6.32
CA HIS A 4 11.21 -9.59 -6.14
C HIS A 4 9.70 -9.74 -6.29
N GLU A 5 9.25 -10.41 -7.36
CA GLU A 5 7.83 -10.71 -7.57
C GLU A 5 7.28 -11.58 -6.43
N ARG A 6 8.06 -12.55 -5.96
CA ARG A 6 7.68 -13.39 -4.81
C ARG A 6 7.49 -12.57 -3.53
N ILE A 7 8.42 -11.66 -3.23
CA ILE A 7 8.35 -10.79 -2.04
C ILE A 7 7.11 -9.88 -2.10
N ILE A 8 6.82 -9.32 -3.28
CA ILE A 8 5.64 -8.48 -3.48
C ILE A 8 4.35 -9.29 -3.25
N ILE A 9 4.23 -10.47 -3.88
CA ILE A 9 3.05 -11.33 -3.75
C ILE A 9 2.84 -11.72 -2.28
N THR A 10 3.90 -12.17 -1.58
CA THR A 10 3.82 -12.54 -0.17
C THR A 10 3.40 -11.37 0.70
N SER A 11 3.91 -10.17 0.45
CA SER A 11 3.58 -8.97 1.25
C SER A 11 2.13 -8.54 1.05
N VAL A 12 1.62 -8.58 -0.18
CA VAL A 12 0.21 -8.27 -0.50
C VAL A 12 -0.74 -9.31 0.09
N TRP A 13 -0.40 -10.60 0.00
CA TRP A 13 -1.19 -11.67 0.59
C TRP A 13 -1.23 -11.57 2.12
N ASN A 14 -0.10 -11.21 2.74
CA ASN A 14 -0.04 -10.98 4.18
C ASN A 14 -0.97 -9.81 4.59
N ASP A 15 -0.91 -8.67 3.90
CA ASP A 15 -1.81 -7.53 4.15
C ASP A 15 -3.29 -7.92 4.04
N MET A 16 -3.66 -8.66 3.00
CA MET A 16 -5.03 -9.12 2.79
C MET A 16 -5.51 -10.05 3.91
N GLY A 17 -4.67 -11.00 4.33
CA GLY A 17 -5.00 -11.91 5.43
C GLY A 17 -5.20 -11.19 6.75
N LEU A 18 -4.38 -10.17 7.04
CA LEU A 18 -4.50 -9.35 8.24
C LEU A 18 -5.78 -8.49 8.23
N ARG A 19 -6.18 -7.95 7.07
CA ARG A 19 -7.45 -7.22 6.92
C ARG A 19 -8.66 -8.12 7.11
N MET A 20 -8.64 -9.34 6.54
CA MET A 20 -9.72 -10.31 6.74
C MET A 20 -9.86 -10.70 8.21
N LYS A 21 -8.73 -10.87 8.93
CA LYS A 21 -8.75 -11.08 10.39
C LYS A 21 -9.38 -9.92 11.15
N LEU A 22 -9.06 -8.67 10.79
CA LEU A 22 -9.66 -7.48 11.40
C LEU A 22 -11.17 -7.39 11.19
N GLU A 23 -11.66 -7.83 10.03
CA GLU A 23 -13.09 -7.85 9.71
C GLU A 23 -13.85 -8.90 10.53
N ASP A 24 -13.23 -10.05 10.80
CA ASP A 24 -13.83 -11.15 11.55
C ASP A 24 -13.71 -10.96 13.08
N ASP A 25 -12.52 -10.57 13.55
CA ASP A 25 -12.24 -10.25 14.95
C ASP A 25 -11.28 -9.04 15.07
N PRO A 26 -11.80 -7.86 15.47
CA PRO A 26 -11.03 -6.61 15.51
C PRO A 26 -9.91 -6.59 16.54
N TYR A 27 -9.84 -7.56 17.47
CA TYR A 27 -8.78 -7.66 18.48
C TYR A 27 -7.87 -8.87 18.28
N SER A 28 -8.04 -9.63 17.18
CA SER A 28 -7.26 -10.83 16.89
C SER A 28 -5.82 -10.56 16.43
N LEU A 29 -5.51 -9.32 16.05
CA LEU A 29 -4.19 -8.93 15.57
C LEU A 29 -3.22 -8.60 16.70
N THR A 30 -2.00 -9.10 16.55
CA THR A 30 -0.86 -8.71 17.38
C THR A 30 -0.40 -7.30 17.06
N GLN A 31 0.36 -6.70 17.98
CA GLN A 31 0.92 -5.36 17.80
C GLN A 31 1.81 -5.26 16.55
N ASP A 32 2.57 -6.32 16.23
CA ASP A 32 3.44 -6.35 15.05
C ASP A 32 2.65 -6.41 13.75
N GLU A 33 1.56 -7.19 13.72
CA GLU A 33 0.64 -7.25 12.59
C GLU A 33 -0.06 -5.90 12.35
N LEU A 34 -0.49 -5.22 13.42
CA LEU A 34 -1.05 -3.87 13.34
C LEU A 34 -0.02 -2.84 12.83
N MET A 35 1.23 -2.92 13.28
CA MET A 35 2.32 -2.08 12.76
C MET A 35 2.58 -2.33 11.28
N ALA A 36 2.55 -3.58 10.83
CA ALA A 36 2.74 -3.92 9.42
C ALA A 36 1.64 -3.30 8.55
N LEU A 37 0.38 -3.44 8.96
CA LEU A 37 -0.76 -2.81 8.28
C LEU A 37 -0.64 -1.28 8.23
N GLN A 38 -0.34 -0.64 9.37
CA GLN A 38 -0.19 0.81 9.43
C GLN A 38 0.95 1.30 8.50
N ASN A 39 2.05 0.56 8.42
CA ASN A 39 3.15 0.89 7.52
C ASN A 39 2.74 0.76 6.05
N ASN A 40 2.02 -0.30 5.69
CA ASN A 40 1.49 -0.49 4.34
C ASN A 40 0.52 0.64 3.95
N ASP A 41 -0.39 1.01 4.84
CA ASP A 41 -1.32 2.12 4.62
C ASP A 41 -0.57 3.44 4.39
N ARG A 42 0.44 3.73 5.22
CA ARG A 42 1.27 4.93 5.09
C ARG A 42 2.04 4.96 3.76
N LEU A 43 2.54 3.82 3.30
CA LEU A 43 3.22 3.72 2.00
C LEU A 43 2.25 3.94 0.84
N ASN A 44 1.05 3.34 0.92
CA ASN A 44 0.01 3.50 -0.09
C ASN A 44 -0.43 4.97 -0.23
N ASP A 45 -0.59 5.68 0.88
CA ASP A 45 -0.95 7.10 0.86
C ASP A 45 0.14 7.99 0.26
N LYS A 46 1.42 7.71 0.56
CA LYS A 46 2.55 8.39 -0.08
C LYS A 46 2.54 8.16 -1.59
N LEU A 47 2.32 6.91 -2.02
CA LEU A 47 2.27 6.56 -3.44
C LEU A 47 1.13 7.30 -4.15
N LYS A 48 -0.06 7.36 -3.54
CA LYS A 48 -1.21 8.12 -4.08
C LYS A 48 -0.90 9.61 -4.23
N ARG A 49 -0.21 10.22 -3.27
CA ARG A 49 0.21 11.63 -3.35
C ARG A 49 1.19 11.86 -4.49
N LEU A 50 2.24 11.05 -4.57
CA LEU A 50 3.24 11.13 -5.65
C LEU A 50 2.59 10.94 -7.03
N LEU A 51 1.63 10.01 -7.15
CA LEU A 51 0.89 9.83 -8.39
C LEU A 51 0.08 11.07 -8.78
N LYS A 52 -0.63 11.68 -7.82
CA LYS A 52 -1.37 12.93 -8.06
C LYS A 52 -0.43 14.05 -8.49
N ASP A 53 0.70 14.23 -7.81
CA ASP A 53 1.67 15.27 -8.14
C ASP A 53 2.25 15.06 -9.54
N ALA A 54 2.59 13.81 -9.90
CA ALA A 54 3.08 13.47 -11.23
C ALA A 54 2.03 13.74 -12.32
N LEU A 55 0.76 13.44 -12.06
CA LEU A 55 -0.35 13.73 -12.98
C LEU A 55 -0.56 15.23 -13.16
N ILE A 56 -0.49 16.01 -12.08
CA ILE A 56 -0.58 17.48 -12.12
C ILE A 56 0.60 18.05 -12.92
N GLN A 57 1.83 17.62 -12.64
CA GLN A 57 3.00 18.06 -13.40
C GLN A 57 2.88 17.74 -14.89
N LYS A 58 2.42 16.54 -15.24
CA LYS A 58 2.18 16.15 -16.63
C LYS A 58 1.14 17.06 -17.31
N ALA A 59 0.05 17.37 -16.61
CA ALA A 59 -0.97 18.28 -17.13
C ALA A 59 -0.44 19.71 -17.34
N LEU A 60 0.36 20.22 -16.40
CA LEU A 60 0.99 21.54 -16.51
C LEU A 60 1.99 21.62 -17.68
N VAL A 61 2.77 20.57 -17.93
CA VAL A 61 3.66 20.49 -19.09
C VAL A 61 2.86 20.47 -20.39
N GLN A 62 1.76 19.71 -20.45
CA GLN A 62 0.90 19.66 -21.63
C GLN A 62 0.18 20.98 -21.92
N ALA A 63 -0.24 21.73 -20.89
CA ALA A 63 -0.92 23.01 -21.06
C ALA A 63 0.02 24.17 -21.46
N ARG A 64 1.34 23.98 -21.33
CA ARG A 64 2.37 24.97 -21.67
C ARG A 64 2.91 24.83 -23.10
N ASN A 65 2.69 23.67 -23.73
CA ASN A 65 3.00 23.40 -25.14
C ASN A 65 1.79 23.67 -26.03
#